data_AF-C5KLN9-F1
#
_entry.id   AF-C5KLN9-F1
#
_cell.length_a   1.000
_cell.length_b   1.000
_cell.length_c   1.000
_cell.angle_alpha   90.00
_cell.angle_beta   90.00
_cell.angle_gamma   90.00
#
_symmetry.space_group_name_H-M   'P 1'
#
loop_
_entity.id
_entity.type
_entity.pdbx_description
1 polymer ?
#
loop_
_entity_poly.entity_id
_entity_poly.type
_entity_poly.pdbx_seq_one_letter_code
_entity_poly.pdbx_strand_id
1 'polypeptide(L)' 'KSSSAASSRNTFVKIRLCKFYEHGLCWHGDNCSYAHGEKELRQAPDLRKTKICHQFRLGK' A
#
# COMPACT_ATOMS: atom_id res chain seq x y z
N LYS A 1 6.92 25.35 -5.80
CA LYS A 1 5.64 24.60 -5.91
C LYS A 1 5.56 23.69 -4.70
N SER A 2 5.03 24.22 -3.59
CA SER A 2 3.64 24.01 -3.17
C SER A 2 3.54 22.74 -2.32
N SER A 3 3.51 22.86 -0.98
CA SER A 3 2.30 22.67 -0.13
C SER A 3 1.85 21.19 -0.11
N SER A 4 1.61 20.47 1.00
CA SER A 4 1.12 20.84 2.32
C SER A 4 1.19 19.63 3.27
N ALA A 5 1.27 19.92 4.57
CA ALA A 5 0.73 19.24 5.75
C ALA A 5 0.18 17.80 5.66
N ALA A 6 0.60 17.03 6.67
CA ALA A 6 0.15 15.70 7.07
C ALA A 6 -1.36 15.45 7.03
N SER A 7 -1.78 14.29 6.51
CA SER A 7 -2.94 13.54 7.04
C SER A 7 -2.95 12.10 6.54
N SER A 8 -2.98 11.14 7.47
CA SER A 8 -3.24 9.70 7.29
C SER A 8 -2.28 8.93 6.39
N ARG A 9 -1.32 8.23 7.03
CA ARG A 9 -0.40 7.27 6.40
C ARG A 9 -1.19 6.18 5.65
N ASN A 10 -1.50 6.41 4.38
CA ASN A 10 -1.92 5.33 3.49
C ASN A 10 -0.68 4.51 3.15
N THR A 11 -0.24 3.65 4.08
CA THR A 11 0.97 2.83 3.94
C THR A 11 0.81 1.74 2.88
N PHE A 12 -0.39 1.58 2.32
CA PHE A 12 -0.77 0.49 1.43
C PHE A 12 -0.95 0.92 -0.03
N VAL A 13 -0.55 2.14 -0.41
CA VAL A 13 -0.59 2.57 -1.81
C VAL A 13 0.58 2.00 -2.61
N LYS A 14 0.31 1.56 -3.84
CA LYS A 14 1.28 1.05 -4.80
C LYS A 14 2.11 -0.14 -4.29
N ILE A 15 1.56 -0.95 -3.36
CA ILE A 15 2.23 -2.16 -2.84
C ILE A 15 1.99 -3.41 -3.70
N ARG A 16 1.10 -3.30 -4.69
CA ARG A 16 0.72 -4.36 -5.63
C ARG A 16 0.61 -3.77 -7.03
N LEU A 17 0.91 -4.58 -8.03
CA LEU A 17 0.77 -4.20 -9.44
C LEU A 17 -0.70 -4.08 -9.84
N CYS A 18 -1.00 -3.09 -10.67
CA CYS A 18 -2.31 -2.87 -11.25
C CYS A 18 -2.54 -3.86 -12.39
N LYS A 19 -3.38 -4.87 -12.17
CA LYS A 19 -3.76 -5.83 -13.22
C LYS A 19 -4.41 -5.15 -14.42
N PHE A 20 -5.21 -4.10 -14.19
CA PHE A 20 -5.85 -3.36 -15.27
C PHE A 20 -4.84 -2.60 -16.12
N TYR A 21 -3.75 -2.10 -15.53
CA TYR A 21 -2.69 -1.43 -16.29
C TYR A 21 -1.93 -2.41 -17.19
N GLU A 22 -1.70 -3.64 -16.70
CA GLU A 22 -1.10 -4.73 -17.49
C GLU A 22 -1.93 -5.04 -18.75
N HIS A 23 -3.26 -4.92 -18.67
CA HIS A 23 -4.17 -5.07 -19.81
C HIS A 23 -4.45 -3.77 -20.57
N GLY A 24 -3.87 -2.63 -20.19
CA GLY A 24 -4.14 -1.32 -20.81
C GLY A 24 -5.53 -0.73 -20.50
N LEU A 25 -6.23 -1.26 -19.50
CA LEU A 25 -7.60 -0.90 -19.10
C LEU A 25 -7.65 -0.03 -17.83
N CYS A 26 -6.51 0.47 -17.34
CA CYS A 26 -6.50 1.29 -16.13
C CYS A 26 -7.01 2.71 -16.40
N TRP A 27 -8.15 3.06 -15.81
CA TRP A 27 -8.74 4.41 -15.92
C TRP A 27 -8.26 5.40 -14.85
N HIS A 28 -7.48 4.93 -13.86
CA HIS A 28 -7.05 5.76 -12.74
C HIS A 28 -5.84 6.66 -13.05
N GLY A 29 -5.13 6.41 -14.17
CA GLY A 29 -3.93 7.18 -14.55
C GLY A 29 -2.92 7.26 -13.41
N ASP A 30 -2.33 8.44 -13.19
CA ASP A 30 -1.32 8.68 -12.14
C ASP A 30 -1.88 8.60 -10.71
N ASN A 31 -3.20 8.63 -10.54
CA ASN A 31 -3.87 8.55 -9.24
C ASN A 31 -4.21 7.10 -8.85
N CYS A 32 -3.70 6.12 -9.60
CA CYS A 32 -3.92 4.71 -9.30
C CYS A 32 -3.33 4.33 -7.94
N SER A 33 -4.14 3.66 -7.12
CA SER A 33 -3.70 3.12 -5.83
C SER A 33 -2.79 1.89 -5.98
N TYR A 34 -2.68 1.34 -7.18
CA TYR A 34 -1.84 0.20 -7.55
C TYR A 34 -0.67 0.68 -8.41
N ALA A 35 0.44 -0.06 -8.39
CA ALA A 35 1.64 0.27 -9.15
C ALA A 35 1.46 -0.09 -10.64
N HIS A 36 1.81 0.81 -11.55
CA HIS A 36 1.80 0.55 -13.00
C HIS A 36 3.08 -0.11 -13.52
N GLY A 37 3.90 -0.64 -12.61
CA GLY A 37 5.13 -1.35 -12.92
C GLY A 37 6.01 -1.44 -11.69
N GLU A 38 7.14 -2.12 -11.81
CA GLU A 38 8.08 -2.32 -10.70
C GLU A 38 8.67 -1.00 -10.17
N LYS A 39 8.80 0.01 -11.04
CA LYS A 39 9.28 1.36 -10.67
C LYS A 39 8.38 2.05 -9.65
N GLU A 40 7.08 1.78 -9.71
CA GLU A 40 6.10 2.35 -8.79
C GLU A 40 5.76 1.41 -7.63
N LEU A 41 6.17 0.14 -7.73
CA LEU A 41 5.87 -0.90 -6.75
C LEU A 41 6.68 -0.66 -5.48
N ARG A 42 5.98 -0.30 -4.41
CA ARG A 42 6.56 -0.17 -3.08
C ARG A 42 6.57 -1.49 -2.35
N GLN A 43 7.60 -1.69 -1.54
CA GLN A 43 7.64 -2.80 -0.62
C GLN A 43 6.52 -2.68 0.42
N ALA A 44 5.81 -3.78 0.64
CA ALA A 44 4.80 -3.82 1.68
C ALA A 44 5.46 -3.56 3.04
N PRO A 45 4.84 -2.77 3.92
CA PRO A 45 5.34 -2.59 5.27
C PRO A 45 5.34 -3.93 6.00
N ASP A 46 6.29 -4.13 6.91
CA ASP A 46 6.32 -5.31 7.75
C ASP A 46 5.11 -5.32 8.70
N LEU A 47 4.16 -6.22 8.47
CA LEU A 47 2.95 -6.34 9.29
C LEU A 47 3.09 -7.38 10.41
N ARG A 48 4.28 -7.96 10.61
CA ARG A 48 4.49 -8.96 11.64
C ARG A 48 4.40 -8.30 13.01
N LYS A 49 3.75 -8.99 13.96
CA LYS A 49 3.60 -8.53 15.36
C LYS A 49 2.94 -7.14 15.51
N THR A 50 2.19 -6.68 14.52
CA THR A 50 1.46 -5.39 14.58
C THR A 50 0.34 -5.37 15.63
N LYS A 51 -0.17 -6.55 15.99
CA LYS A 51 -1.08 -6.74 17.12
C LYS A 51 -0.48 -7.76 18.06
N ILE A 52 -0.70 -7.56 19.36
CA ILE A 52 -0.35 -8.57 20.36
C ILE A 52 -1.11 -9.86 20.05
N CYS A 53 -0.40 -11.00 20.03
CA CYS A 53 -1.03 -12.28 19.83
C CYS A 53 -2.07 -12.50 20.94
N HIS A 54 -3.30 -12.83 20.55
CA HIS A 54 -4.39 -13.02 21.50
C HIS A 54 -4.03 -14.06 22.57
N GLN A 55 -3.40 -15.15 22.13
CA GLN A 55 -2.94 -16.23 22.99
C GLN A 55 -1.83 -15.76 23.96
N PHE A 56 -0.85 -15.01 23.46
CA PHE A 56 0.19 -14.39 24.28
C PHE A 56 -0.39 -13.43 25.33
N ARG A 57 -1.41 -12.65 24.96
CA ARG A 57 -2.14 -11.77 25.88
C ARG A 57 -2.95 -12.55 26.93
N LEU A 58 -3.41 -13.76 26.60
CA LEU A 58 -4.14 -14.64 27.51
C LEU A 58 -3.24 -15.55 28.36
N GLY A 59 -1.91 -15.50 28.16
CA GLY A 59 -0.95 -16.25 28.99
C GLY A 59 -0.99 -17.77 28.81
N LYS A 60 -1.48 -18.27 27.67
CA LYS A 60 -1.40 -19.69 27.31
C LYS A 60 -0.62 -19.89 26.01
#